data_AF-A0A9N9BUA6-F1
#
_entry.id   AF-A0A9N9BUA6-F1
#
_cell.length_a   1.000
_cell.length_b   1.000
_cell.length_c   1.000
_cell.angle_alpha   90.00
_cell.angle_beta   90.00
_cell.angle_gamma   90.00
#
_symmetry.space_group_name_H-M   'P 1'
#
loop_
_entity.id
_entity.type
_entity.pdbx_description
1 polymer ?
#
loop_
_entity_poly.entity_id
_entity_poly.type
_entity_poly.pdbx_seq_one_letter_code
_entity_poly.pdbx_strand_id
1 'polypeptide(L)'
;MDSPTIHKRWIEDAISSKHMTEFDYNSFREISIVLTTPMANVKKAYQIGFDRNVIIKCLRDDQYKIEYEYYRSFTREVQNLTRLNEFDNKNIVRFLGISK
;
A
#
# COMPACT_ATOMS: atom_id res chain seq x y z
N MET A 1 -19.49 10.88 10.15
CA MET A 1 -18.20 10.17 10.26
C MET A 1 -18.19 9.11 9.19
N ASP A 2 -17.17 9.09 8.34
CA ASP A 2 -17.06 8.08 7.29
C ASP A 2 -16.68 6.73 7.93
N SER A 3 -17.23 5.63 7.42
CA SER A 3 -16.95 4.26 7.90
C SER A 3 -15.60 3.77 7.32
N PRO A 4 -14.85 2.88 8.00
CA PRO A 4 -13.74 2.12 7.40
C PRO A 4 -14.08 1.49 6.04
N THR A 5 -15.36 1.14 5.85
CA THR A 5 -15.92 0.62 4.60
C THR A 5 -15.73 1.56 3.40
N ILE A 6 -15.77 2.89 3.61
CA ILE A 6 -15.63 3.88 2.53
C ILE A 6 -14.20 3.88 1.98
N HIS A 7 -13.20 3.81 2.87
CA HIS A 7 -11.79 3.79 2.48
C HIS A 7 -11.40 2.51 1.75
N LYS A 8 -11.94 1.37 2.22
CA LYS A 8 -11.76 0.08 1.53
C LYS A 8 -12.39 0.11 0.14
N ARG A 9 -13.63 0.61 0.03
CA ARG A 9 -14.34 0.73 -1.24
C ARG A 9 -13.60 1.63 -2.23
N TRP A 10 -13.04 2.75 -1.78
CA TRP A 10 -12.24 3.62 -2.66
C TRP A 10 -11.04 2.88 -3.26
N ILE A 11 -10.33 2.07 -2.47
CA ILE A 11 -9.21 1.26 -2.96
C ILE A 11 -9.71 0.24 -4.00
N GLU A 12 -10.81 -0.46 -3.72
CA GLU A 12 -11.41 -1.45 -4.63
C GLU A 12 -11.88 -0.81 -5.95
N ASP A 13 -12.49 0.36 -5.89
CA ASP A 13 -12.94 1.13 -7.05
C ASP A 13 -11.74 1.61 -7.90
N ALA A 14 -10.66 2.07 -7.26
CA ALA A 14 -9.43 2.50 -7.93
C ALA A 14 -8.72 1.36 -8.66
N ILE A 15 -8.70 0.15 -8.07
CA ILE A 15 -8.19 -1.06 -8.72
C ILE A 15 -9.08 -1.42 -9.93
N SER A 16 -10.39 -1.50 -9.70
CA SER A 16 -11.36 -1.92 -10.74
C SER A 16 -11.38 -0.98 -11.94
N SER A 17 -11.18 0.32 -11.70
CA SER A 17 -11.09 1.35 -12.73
C SER A 17 -9.71 1.45 -13.40
N LYS A 18 -8.77 0.54 -13.07
CA LYS A 18 -7.38 0.51 -13.59
C LYS A 18 -6.55 1.77 -13.30
N HIS A 19 -6.93 2.55 -12.28
CA HIS A 19 -6.12 3.67 -11.80
C HIS A 19 -5.01 3.24 -10.84
N MET A 20 -5.05 1.98 -10.37
CA MET A 20 -4.06 1.41 -9.48
C MET A 20 -3.77 -0.04 -9.88
N THR A 21 -2.49 -0.39 -9.97
CA THR A 21 -2.08 -1.77 -10.20
C THR A 21 -2.27 -2.60 -8.92
N GLU A 22 -2.94 -3.74 -9.07
CA GLU A 22 -3.00 -4.78 -8.03
C GLU A 22 -1.93 -5.85 -8.32
N PHE A 23 -1.20 -6.26 -7.29
CA PHE A 23 -0.22 -7.34 -7.33
C PHE A 23 -0.68 -8.50 -6.46
N ASP A 24 -0.49 -9.71 -6.97
CA ASP A 24 -0.56 -10.92 -6.15
C ASP A 24 0.56 -10.89 -5.10
N TYR A 25 0.22 -11.03 -3.82
CA TYR A 25 1.18 -11.03 -2.73
C TYR A 25 2.23 -12.16 -2.88
N ASN A 26 1.86 -13.27 -3.53
CA ASN A 26 2.76 -14.39 -3.78
C ASN A 26 3.80 -14.10 -4.87
N SER A 27 3.68 -12.98 -5.59
CA SER A 27 4.71 -12.50 -6.52
C SER A 27 5.93 -11.90 -5.81
N PHE A 28 5.87 -11.75 -4.48
CA PHE A 28 6.96 -11.27 -3.64
C PHE A 28 7.66 -12.42 -2.89
N ARG A 29 8.98 -12.36 -2.79
CA ARG A 29 9.83 -13.31 -2.05
C ARG A 29 10.81 -12.59 -1.14
N GLU A 30 11.51 -13.37 -0.31
CA GLU A 30 12.54 -12.86 0.62
C GLU A 30 11.99 -11.74 1.53
N ILE A 31 10.73 -11.90 1.93
CA ILE A 31 9.98 -10.90 2.68
C ILE A 31 10.55 -10.83 4.09
N SER A 32 11.04 -9.66 4.49
CA SER A 32 11.60 -9.41 5.82
C SER A 32 11.12 -8.06 6.35
N ILE A 33 10.78 -8.00 7.64
CA ILE A 33 10.41 -6.73 8.29
C ILE A 33 11.67 -5.88 8.45
N VAL A 34 11.60 -4.63 8.03
CA VAL A 34 12.68 -3.63 8.19
C VAL A 34 12.33 -2.54 9.19
N LEU A 35 11.04 -2.30 9.41
CA LEU A 35 10.56 -1.34 10.39
C LEU A 35 9.15 -1.72 10.84
N THR A 36 8.90 -1.60 12.14
CA THR A 36 7.56 -1.68 12.73
C THR A 36 7.23 -0.35 13.39
N THR A 37 6.05 0.18 13.09
CA THR A 37 5.49 1.37 13.73
C THR A 37 4.20 1.02 14.45
N PRO A 38 3.62 1.93 15.25
CA PRO A 38 2.29 1.73 15.81
C PRO A 38 1.19 1.44 14.76
N MET A 39 1.37 1.91 13.53
CA MET A 39 0.34 1.85 12.48
C MET A 39 0.63 0.80 11.40
N ALA A 40 1.90 0.48 11.15
CA ALA A 40 2.29 -0.31 9.99
C ALA A 40 3.54 -1.16 10.22
N ASN A 41 3.60 -2.28 9.52
CA ASN A 41 4.84 -3.01 9.26
C ASN A 41 5.37 -2.63 7.88
N VAL A 42 6.63 -2.24 7.81
CA VAL A 42 7.35 -2.00 6.57
C VAL A 42 8.27 -3.18 6.34
N LYS A 43 8.15 -3.79 5.16
CA LYS A 43 8.86 -5.00 4.77
C LYS A 43 9.70 -4.70 3.52
N LYS A 44 10.91 -5.24 3.44
CA LYS A 44 11.63 -5.39 2.18
C LYS A 44 11.19 -6.70 1.53
N ALA A 45 11.06 -6.70 0.21
CA ALA A 45 10.79 -7.91 -0.56
C ALA A 45 11.43 -7.82 -1.95
N TYR A 46 11.58 -8.97 -2.60
CA TYR A 46 11.98 -9.07 -4.00
C TYR A 46 10.76 -9.46 -4.85
N GLN A 47 10.50 -8.71 -5.93
CA GLN A 47 9.36 -8.93 -6.83
C GLN A 47 9.81 -9.74 -8.06
N ILE A 48 9.36 -10.99 -8.16
CA ILE A 48 9.87 -11.97 -9.14
C ILE A 48 9.63 -11.50 -10.59
N GLY A 49 8.39 -11.12 -10.92
CA GLY A 49 8.00 -10.81 -12.30
C GLY A 49 8.62 -9.53 -12.87
N PHE A 50 9.23 -8.71 -12.02
CA PHE A 50 9.85 -7.43 -12.39
C PHE A 50 11.33 -7.35 -12.04
N ASP A 51 11.91 -8.44 -11.51
CA ASP A 51 13.32 -8.54 -11.11
C ASP A 51 13.82 -7.31 -10.34
N ARG A 52 13.15 -6.97 -9.24
CA ARG A 52 13.50 -5.78 -8.45
C ARG A 52 13.21 -5.93 -6.96
N ASN A 53 14.01 -5.23 -6.16
CA ASN A 53 13.72 -5.02 -4.74
C ASN A 53 12.64 -3.94 -4.57
N VAL A 54 11.71 -4.18 -3.65
CA VAL A 54 10.61 -3.27 -3.31
C VAL A 54 10.45 -3.15 -1.80
N ILE A 55 9.73 -2.09 -1.39
CA ILE A 55 9.26 -1.91 -0.03
C ILE A 55 7.74 -2.12 -0.01
N ILE A 56 7.27 -2.96 0.91
CA ILE A 56 5.86 -3.22 1.15
C ILE A 56 5.50 -2.61 2.51
N LYS A 57 4.57 -1.66 2.53
CA LYS A 57 4.00 -1.11 3.76
C LYS A 57 2.63 -1.73 4.00
N CYS A 58 2.50 -2.48 5.09
CA CYS A 58 1.27 -3.16 5.48
C CYS A 58 0.68 -2.46 6.71
N LEU A 59 -0.62 -2.22 6.75
CA LEU A 59 -1.30 -1.94 8.02
C LEU A 59 -1.08 -3.11 8.97
N ARG A 60 -0.92 -2.83 10.27
CA ARG A 60 -0.87 -3.92 11.24
C ARG A 60 -2.26 -4.51 11.44
N ASP A 61 -2.35 -5.83 11.42
CA ASP A 61 -3.58 -6.61 11.64
C ASP A 61 -3.65 -7.23 13.04
N ASP A 62 -2.66 -6.91 13.90
CA ASP A 62 -2.50 -7.48 15.24
C ASP A 62 -3.33 -6.81 16.33
N GLN A 63 -4.09 -5.76 15.99
CA GLN A 63 -4.98 -5.10 16.94
C GLN A 63 -6.42 -5.34 16.53
N TYR A 64 -7.17 -5.99 17.42
CA TYR A 64 -8.61 -6.28 17.35
C TYR A 64 -9.52 -5.08 16.98
N LYS A 65 -8.97 -3.87 16.87
CA LYS A 65 -9.54 -2.72 16.18
C LYS A 65 -8.41 -2.00 15.45
N ILE A 66 -8.30 -2.16 14.14
CA ILE A 66 -7.59 -1.15 13.35
C ILE A 66 -8.39 0.14 13.52
N GLU A 67 -7.79 1.12 14.18
CA GLU A 67 -8.44 2.42 14.38
C GLU A 67 -8.81 3.00 13.02
N TYR A 68 -10.04 3.54 12.90
CA TYR A 68 -10.52 4.16 11.66
C TYR A 68 -9.52 5.18 11.09
N GLU A 69 -8.84 5.92 11.97
CA GLU A 69 -7.82 6.90 11.59
C GLU A 69 -6.60 6.26 10.91
N TYR A 70 -6.27 5.00 11.21
CA TYR A 70 -5.15 4.31 10.57
C TYR A 70 -5.50 3.91 9.14
N TYR A 71 -6.70 3.37 8.91
CA TYR A 71 -7.20 3.12 7.56
C TYR A 71 -7.32 4.41 6.75
N ARG A 72 -7.89 5.46 7.34
CA ARG A 72 -8.00 6.77 6.71
C ARG A 72 -6.64 7.34 6.32
N SER A 73 -5.67 7.29 7.24
CA SER A 73 -4.30 7.77 7.00
C SER A 73 -3.62 6.97 5.88
N PHE A 74 -3.76 5.64 5.90
CA PHE A 74 -3.22 4.75 4.88
C PHE A 74 -3.83 5.03 3.50
N THR A 75 -5.15 5.13 3.39
CA THR A 75 -5.82 5.46 2.13
C THR A 75 -5.43 6.84 1.63
N ARG A 76 -5.27 7.83 2.51
CA ARG A 76 -4.80 9.16 2.13
C ARG A 76 -3.36 9.13 1.60
N GLU A 77 -2.49 8.32 2.19
CA GLU A 77 -1.12 8.11 1.70
C GLU A 77 -1.14 7.49 0.29
N VAL A 78 -1.94 6.44 0.07
CA VAL A 78 -2.13 5.83 -1.26
C VAL A 78 -2.64 6.86 -2.28
N GLN A 79 -3.66 7.65 -1.94
CA GLN A 79 -4.19 8.71 -2.80
C GLN A 79 -3.12 9.73 -3.21
N ASN A 80 -2.33 10.20 -2.25
CA ASN A 80 -1.27 11.17 -2.52
C ASN A 80 -0.17 10.57 -3.38
N LEU A 81 0.25 9.33 -3.10
CA LEU A 81 1.25 8.63 -3.88
C LEU A 81 0.78 8.36 -5.33
N THR A 82 -0.48 7.96 -5.53
CA THR A 82 -1.06 7.79 -6.87
C THR A 82 -1.06 9.10 -7.65
N ARG A 83 -1.44 10.22 -7.02
CA ARG A 83 -1.36 11.55 -7.65
C ARG A 83 0.07 11.94 -8.00
N LEU A 84 1.02 11.70 -7.10
CA LEU A 84 2.43 12.04 -7.32
C LEU A 84 3.06 11.23 -8.46
N ASN A 85 2.61 10.01 -8.70
CA ASN A 85 3.06 9.20 -9.83
C ASN A 85 2.79 9.85 -11.20
N GLU A 86 1.82 10.76 -11.31
CA GLU A 86 1.52 11.47 -12.56
C GLU A 86 2.63 12.45 -12.97
N PHE A 87 3.47 12.88 -12.02
CA PHE A 87 4.46 13.95 -12.22
C PHE A 87 5.89 13.46 -12.53
N ASP A 88 6.06 12.16 -12.80
CA ASP A 88 7.33 11.47 -13.14
C ASP A 88 8.61 12.11 -12.55
N ASN A 89 8.66 12.22 -11.23
CA ASN A 89 9.75 12.88 -10.52
C ASN A 89 10.72 11.85 -9.92
N LYS A 90 11.97 11.84 -10.42
CA LYS A 90 13.04 10.92 -9.98
C LYS A 90 13.44 11.05 -8.51
N ASN A 91 13.09 12.15 -7.84
CA ASN A 91 13.42 12.39 -6.44
C ASN A 91 12.30 11.95 -5.48
N ILE A 92 11.18 11.45 -6.00
CA ILE A 92 10.04 10.97 -5.22
C ILE A 92 9.97 9.45 -5.37
N VAL A 93 9.73 8.75 -4.25
CA VAL A 93 9.52 7.30 -4.28
C VAL A 93 8.30 7.00 -5.14
N ARG A 94 8.51 6.23 -6.22
CA ARG A 94 7.43 5.80 -7.10
C ARG A 94 6.55 4.78 -6.39
N PHE A 95 5.25 5.03 -6.37
CA PHE A 95 4.28 4.06 -5.90
C PHE A 95 3.99 3.06 -7.00
N LEU A 96 4.11 1.77 -6.69
CA LEU A 96 4.01 0.71 -7.70
C LEU A 96 2.59 0.16 -7.82
N GLY A 97 1.84 0.16 -6.73
CA GLY A 97 0.51 -0.45 -6.65
C GLY A 97 0.26 -1.03 -5.26
N ILE A 98 -0.79 -1.85 -5.15
CA ILE A 98 -1.25 -2.46 -3.90
C ILE A 98 -1.29 -3.98 -4.02
N SER A 99 -1.25 -4.65 -2.87
CA SER A 99 -1.51 -6.08 -2.76
C SER A 99 -2.52 -6.29 -1.63
N LYS A 100 -3.46 -7.22 -1.81
CA LYS A 100 -4.51 -7.55 -0.83
C LYS A 100 -4.14 -8.79 -0.02
#